data_AF-A0A3B8WTS5-F1
#
_entry.id   AF-A0A3B8WTS5-F1
#
_cell.length_a   1.000
_cell.length_b   1.000
_cell.length_c   1.000
_cell.angle_alpha   90.00
_cell.angle_beta   90.00
_cell.angle_gamma   90.00
#
_symmetry.space_group_name_H-M   'P 1'
#
loop_
_entity.id
_entity.type
_entity.pdbx_description
1 polymer ?
#
loop_
_entity_poly.entity_id
_entity_poly.type
_entity_poly.pdbx_seq_one_letter_code
_entity_poly.pdbx_strand_id
1 'polypeptide(L)'
;MRKTLLPLSLFVLSIILTFLSSPNFLFNNGIPFFAWICYIPALIALKKIPLKTVGSAGALWGFLLFCLCCSWLYFYNFFAGLGVCLLMAVFYCLLFLSIKFIDFHLSEYSFLLNSIIFLLFEFLRTKGYLGFCYGQIVYSQWKMISLVKTARI
;
A
#
# COMPACT_ATOMS: atom_id res chain seq x y z
N MET A 1 -0.68 20.92 17.05
CA MET A 1 -0.36 20.79 15.60
C MET A 1 0.77 19.81 15.28
N ARG A 2 1.95 19.87 15.92
CA ARG A 2 3.10 18.99 15.59
C ARG A 2 2.82 17.48 15.71
N LYS A 3 1.95 17.06 16.63
CA LYS A 3 1.57 15.66 16.87
C LYS A 3 0.77 15.02 15.72
N THR A 4 0.03 15.79 14.93
CA THR A 4 -0.81 15.29 13.82
C THR A 4 -0.15 15.48 12.46
N LEU A 5 0.65 16.53 12.29
CA LEU A 5 1.37 16.82 11.03
C LEU A 5 2.43 15.75 10.70
N LEU A 6 3.12 15.22 11.72
CA LEU A 6 4.20 14.26 11.50
C LEU A 6 3.73 12.89 10.98
N PRO A 7 2.65 12.28 11.53
CA PRO A 7 2.06 11.09 10.93
C PRO A 7 1.56 11.33 9.50
N LEU A 8 0.94 12.50 9.25
CA LEU A 8 0.45 12.86 7.92
C LEU A 8 1.60 12.92 6.89
N SER A 9 2.69 13.61 7.21
CA SER A 9 3.84 13.72 6.30
C SER A 9 4.47 12.36 6.00
N LEU A 10 4.48 11.45 6.98
CA LEU A 10 4.97 10.09 6.81
C LEU A 10 4.06 9.26 5.90
N PHE A 11 2.74 9.38 6.00
CA PHE A 11 1.82 8.73 5.06
C PHE A 11 2.00 9.26 3.64
N VAL A 12 2.11 10.57 3.47
CA VAL A 12 2.36 11.19 2.16
C VAL A 12 3.69 10.70 1.58
N LEU A 13 4.75 10.66 2.39
CA LEU A 13 6.05 10.12 1.96
C LEU A 13 5.93 8.66 1.51
N SER A 14 5.21 7.83 2.27
CA SER A 14 4.97 6.43 1.91
C SER A 14 4.25 6.31 0.56
N ILE A 15 3.19 7.09 0.34
CA ILE A 15 2.45 7.10 -0.93
C ILE A 15 3.37 7.48 -2.09
N ILE A 16 4.17 8.53 -1.93
CA ILE A 16 5.11 8.99 -2.95
C ILE A 16 6.14 7.90 -3.27
N LEU A 17 6.75 7.27 -2.25
CA LEU A 17 7.71 6.19 -2.45
C LEU A 17 7.08 5.00 -3.17
N THR A 18 5.85 4.61 -2.80
CA THR A 18 5.13 3.51 -3.45
C THR A 18 4.83 3.85 -4.91
N PHE A 19 4.31 5.05 -5.19
CA PHE A 19 4.02 5.52 -6.54
C PHE A 19 5.27 5.56 -7.41
N LEU A 20 6.37 6.11 -6.90
CA LEU A 20 7.65 6.20 -7.60
C LEU A 20 8.30 4.83 -7.84
N SER A 21 7.96 3.81 -7.03
CA SER A 21 8.51 2.46 -7.21
C SER A 21 8.06 1.77 -8.49
N SER A 22 6.82 2.04 -8.92
CA SER A 22 6.21 1.44 -10.12
C SER A 22 6.33 2.38 -11.32
N PRO A 23 6.20 1.86 -12.56
CA PRO A 23 6.03 2.69 -13.75
C PRO A 23 4.95 3.75 -13.57
N ASN A 24 5.28 4.99 -13.91
CA ASN A 24 4.39 6.13 -13.78
C ASN A 24 4.73 7.23 -14.81
N PHE A 25 3.96 8.31 -14.81
CA PHE A 25 4.13 9.41 -15.78
C PHE A 25 5.43 10.22 -15.62
N LEU A 26 6.16 10.08 -14.51
CA LEU A 26 7.47 10.70 -14.28
C LEU A 26 8.62 9.76 -14.68
N PHE A 27 8.47 8.47 -14.36
CA PHE A 27 9.48 7.44 -14.58
C PHE A 27 8.85 6.24 -15.27
N ASN A 28 9.13 6.07 -16.57
CA ASN A 28 8.60 4.95 -17.38
C ASN A 28 8.90 3.57 -16.80
N ASN A 29 10.01 3.42 -16.07
CA ASN A 29 10.40 2.17 -15.43
C ASN A 29 10.14 2.13 -13.92
N GLY A 30 9.68 3.24 -13.32
CA GLY A 30 9.73 3.44 -11.89
C GLY A 30 11.17 3.45 -11.32
N ILE A 31 11.27 3.50 -10.01
CA ILE A 31 12.51 3.40 -9.24
C ILE A 31 12.37 2.19 -8.29
N PRO A 32 12.74 0.98 -8.76
CA PRO A 32 12.48 -0.27 -8.02
C PRO A 32 13.06 -0.29 -6.60
N PHE A 33 14.12 0.47 -6.32
CA PHE A 33 14.70 0.58 -4.99
C PHE A 33 13.67 1.06 -3.93
N PHE A 34 12.78 1.98 -4.30
CA PHE A 34 11.80 2.52 -3.35
C PHE A 34 10.76 1.49 -2.88
N ALA A 35 10.53 0.44 -3.65
CA ALA A 35 9.69 -0.70 -3.28
C ALA A 35 10.05 -1.28 -1.91
N TRP A 36 11.34 -1.37 -1.62
CA TRP A 36 11.88 -2.00 -0.40
C TRP A 36 11.61 -1.19 0.86
N ILE A 37 11.40 0.12 0.72
CA ILE A 37 11.29 1.05 1.85
C ILE A 37 9.94 1.78 1.89
N CYS A 38 9.09 1.65 0.87
CA CYS A 38 7.89 2.46 0.70
C CYS A 38 6.87 2.37 1.84
N TYR A 39 6.74 1.21 2.50
CA TYR A 39 5.84 1.03 3.64
C TYR A 39 6.44 1.50 4.98
N ILE A 40 7.75 1.66 5.09
CA ILE A 40 8.42 2.02 6.36
C ILE A 40 7.83 3.31 6.96
N PRO A 41 7.66 4.42 6.20
CA PRO A 41 7.08 5.64 6.75
C PRO A 41 5.63 5.43 7.23
N ALA A 42 4.80 4.68 6.49
CA ALA A 42 3.42 4.40 6.89
C ALA A 42 3.36 3.56 8.17
N LEU A 43 4.23 2.57 8.34
CA LEU A 43 4.32 1.76 9.56
C LEU A 43 4.76 2.62 10.77
N ILE A 44 5.70 3.55 10.59
CA ILE A 44 6.10 4.50 11.65
C ILE A 44 4.93 5.43 12.01
N ALA A 45 4.16 5.89 11.02
CA ALA A 45 2.97 6.73 11.24
C ALA A 45 1.88 5.96 12.01
N LEU A 46 1.63 4.71 11.62
CA LEU A 46 0.67 3.80 12.23
C LEU A 46 0.90 3.61 13.73
N LYS A 47 2.16 3.50 14.17
CA LYS A 47 2.51 3.40 15.60
C LYS A 47 2.08 4.63 16.40
N LYS A 48 2.05 5.82 15.77
CA LYS A 48 1.80 7.11 16.44
C LYS A 48 0.32 7.51 16.49
N ILE A 49 -0.54 6.89 15.68
CA ILE A 49 -1.98 7.22 15.64
C ILE A 49 -2.82 6.26 16.51
N PRO A 50 -3.94 6.72 17.10
CA PRO A 50 -4.80 5.88 17.92
C PRO A 50 -5.62 4.89 17.07
N LEU A 51 -6.03 3.76 17.67
CA LEU A 51 -6.79 2.69 16.99
C LEU A 51 -8.06 3.22 16.28
N LYS A 52 -8.76 4.17 16.90
CA LYS A 52 -9.99 4.79 16.36
C LYS A 52 -9.80 5.47 14.99
N THR A 53 -8.60 5.95 14.68
CA THR A 53 -8.32 6.69 13.43
C THR A 53 -7.50 5.88 12.43
N VAL A 54 -7.09 4.66 12.79
CA VAL A 54 -6.22 3.83 11.93
C VAL A 54 -6.95 3.35 10.68
N GLY A 55 -8.21 2.94 10.82
CA GLY A 55 -9.02 2.52 9.67
C GLY A 55 -9.19 3.63 8.64
N SER A 56 -9.54 4.86 9.08
CA SER A 56 -9.67 6.01 8.19
C SER A 56 -8.34 6.44 7.58
N ALA A 57 -7.22 6.34 8.33
CA ALA A 57 -5.89 6.59 7.80
C ALA A 57 -5.51 5.58 6.70
N GLY A 58 -5.79 4.29 6.91
CA GLY A 58 -5.59 3.25 5.89
C GLY A 58 -6.47 3.47 4.66
N ALA A 59 -7.73 3.82 4.86
CA ALA A 59 -8.65 4.14 3.79
C ALA A 59 -8.16 5.29 2.92
N LEU A 60 -7.76 6.40 3.54
CA LEU A 60 -7.20 7.55 2.83
C LEU A 60 -5.89 7.21 2.12
N TRP A 61 -5.02 6.42 2.75
CA TRP A 61 -3.75 5.99 2.14
C TRP A 61 -4.00 5.17 0.87
N GLY A 62 -4.89 4.17 0.94
CA GLY A 62 -5.25 3.34 -0.21
C GLY A 62 -5.94 4.12 -1.32
N PHE A 63 -6.89 4.99 -0.95
CA PHE A 63 -7.59 5.85 -1.89
C PHE A 63 -6.60 6.73 -2.68
N LEU A 64 -5.77 7.49 -1.97
CA LEU A 64 -4.84 8.45 -2.59
C LEU A 64 -3.77 7.76 -3.43
N LEU A 65 -3.22 6.63 -2.96
CA LEU A 65 -2.26 5.86 -3.75
C LEU A 65 -2.86 5.42 -5.07
N PHE A 66 -4.10 4.91 -5.07
CA PHE A 66 -4.73 4.42 -6.30
C PHE A 66 -5.26 5.55 -7.19
N CYS A 67 -5.57 6.72 -6.65
CA CYS A 67 -5.77 7.92 -7.47
C CYS A 67 -4.51 8.23 -8.31
N LEU A 68 -3.32 8.04 -7.76
CA LEU A 68 -2.06 8.25 -8.48
C LEU A 68 -1.73 7.10 -9.45
N CYS A 69 -1.68 5.87 -8.92
CA CYS A 69 -1.29 4.69 -9.69
C CYS A 69 -2.29 4.37 -10.81
N CYS A 70 -3.59 4.60 -10.59
CA CYS A 70 -4.66 4.33 -11.54
C CYS A 70 -5.29 5.62 -12.08
N SER A 71 -4.54 6.73 -12.10
CA SER A 71 -4.99 8.01 -12.69
C SER A 71 -5.50 7.84 -14.13
N TRP A 72 -4.86 6.97 -14.91
CA TRP A 72 -5.28 6.61 -16.27
C TRP A 72 -6.71 6.05 -16.34
N LEU A 73 -7.19 5.40 -15.29
CA LEU A 73 -8.51 4.78 -15.26
C LEU A 73 -9.63 5.83 -15.24
N TYR A 74 -9.37 7.02 -14.68
CA TYR A 74 -10.33 8.12 -14.68
C TYR A 74 -10.56 8.69 -16.09
N PHE A 75 -9.51 8.71 -16.93
CA PHE A 75 -9.62 9.13 -18.32
C PHE A 75 -10.35 8.08 -19.17
N TYR A 76 -10.21 6.80 -18.83
CA TYR A 76 -10.94 5.71 -19.48
C TYR A 76 -12.41 5.69 -19.07
N ASN A 77 -12.69 5.65 -17.76
CA ASN A 77 -14.03 5.68 -17.18
C ASN A 77 -13.97 6.19 -15.74
N PHE A 78 -14.55 7.36 -15.50
CA PHE A 78 -14.54 8.02 -14.20
C PHE A 78 -15.09 7.14 -13.06
N PHE A 79 -16.20 6.44 -13.27
CA PHE A 79 -16.81 5.57 -12.25
C PHE A 79 -15.97 4.33 -11.97
N ALA A 80 -15.28 3.78 -12.97
CA ALA A 80 -14.31 2.70 -12.76
C ALA A 80 -13.12 3.18 -11.92
N GLY A 81 -12.57 4.37 -12.23
CA GLY A 81 -11.52 5.03 -11.43
C GLY A 81 -11.92 5.22 -9.97
N LEU A 82 -13.08 5.81 -9.73
CA LEU A 82 -13.63 5.97 -8.38
C LEU A 82 -13.90 4.63 -7.69
N GLY A 83 -14.49 3.66 -8.40
CA GLY A 83 -14.80 2.34 -7.86
C GLY A 83 -13.54 1.63 -7.36
N VAL A 84 -12.45 1.65 -8.14
CA VAL A 84 -11.16 1.09 -7.72
C VAL A 84 -10.60 1.81 -6.50
N CYS A 85 -10.65 3.14 -6.46
CA CYS A 85 -10.10 3.88 -5.32
C CYS A 85 -10.89 3.63 -4.03
N LEU A 86 -12.22 3.54 -4.11
CA LEU A 86 -13.07 3.17 -2.97
C LEU A 86 -12.83 1.72 -2.52
N LEU A 87 -12.71 0.79 -3.45
CA LEU A 87 -12.38 -0.60 -3.15
C LEU A 87 -11.03 -0.70 -2.42
N MET A 88 -10.02 0.02 -2.90
CA MET A 88 -8.70 0.06 -2.26
C MET A 88 -8.75 0.76 -0.90
N ALA A 89 -9.58 1.78 -0.73
CA ALA A 89 -9.81 2.38 0.58
C ALA A 89 -10.32 1.34 1.60
N VAL A 90 -11.26 0.47 1.21
CA VAL A 90 -11.75 -0.62 2.08
C VAL A 90 -10.63 -1.62 2.39
N PHE A 91 -9.89 -2.07 1.37
CA PHE A 91 -8.79 -3.01 1.56
C PHE A 91 -7.70 -2.48 2.50
N TYR A 92 -7.24 -1.25 2.30
CA TYR A 92 -6.20 -0.66 3.15
C TYR A 92 -6.71 -0.26 4.54
N CYS A 93 -8.00 0.06 4.69
CA CYS A 93 -8.64 0.21 6.00
C CYS A 93 -8.49 -1.08 6.82
N LEU A 94 -8.87 -2.22 6.23
CA LEU A 94 -8.77 -3.53 6.88
C LEU A 94 -7.31 -3.88 7.18
N LEU A 95 -6.39 -3.72 6.22
CA LEU A 95 -4.97 -3.99 6.42
C LEU A 95 -4.39 -3.21 7.60
N PHE A 96 -4.63 -1.90 7.65
CA PHE A 96 -4.06 -1.04 8.68
C PHE A 96 -4.67 -1.34 10.05
N LEU A 97 -5.96 -1.65 10.12
CA LEU A 97 -6.61 -2.11 11.35
C LEU A 97 -5.99 -3.42 11.84
N SER A 98 -5.78 -4.40 10.95
CA SER A 98 -5.15 -5.68 11.29
C SER A 98 -3.73 -5.50 11.82
N ILE A 99 -2.91 -4.67 11.16
CA ILE A 99 -1.54 -4.38 11.62
C ILE A 99 -1.56 -3.72 13.00
N LYS A 100 -2.41 -2.71 13.20
CA LYS A 100 -2.50 -2.02 14.50
C LYS A 100 -3.00 -2.95 15.61
N PHE A 101 -3.94 -3.84 15.28
CA PHE A 101 -4.45 -4.83 16.22
C PHE A 101 -3.35 -5.81 16.66
N ILE A 102 -2.57 -6.32 15.71
CA ILE A 102 -1.41 -7.18 16.00
C ILE A 102 -0.38 -6.43 16.85
N ASP A 103 -0.01 -5.20 16.47
CA ASP A 103 0.97 -4.41 17.21
C ASP A 103 0.54 -4.15 18.66
N PHE A 104 -0.76 -4.07 18.91
CA PHE A 104 -1.32 -3.82 20.24
C PHE A 104 -1.45 -5.08 21.09
N HIS A 105 -1.91 -6.20 20.52
CA HIS A 105 -2.24 -7.42 21.27
C HIS A 105 -1.16 -8.51 21.21
N LEU A 106 -0.34 -8.52 20.16
CA LEU A 106 0.62 -9.59 19.84
C LEU A 106 2.01 -8.98 19.55
N SER A 107 2.41 -8.01 20.36
CA SER A 107 3.61 -7.18 20.14
C SER A 107 4.90 -8.00 19.97
N GLU A 108 5.03 -9.11 20.71
CA GLU A 108 6.17 -10.04 20.63
C GLU A 108 6.32 -10.69 19.24
N TYR A 109 5.22 -11.02 18.59
CA TYR A 109 5.18 -11.66 17.26
C TYR A 109 4.82 -10.70 16.13
N SER A 110 4.72 -9.40 16.44
CA SER A 110 4.17 -8.38 15.54
C SER A 110 4.86 -8.35 14.18
N PHE A 111 6.20 -8.43 14.16
CA PHE A 111 6.96 -8.42 12.91
C PHE A 111 6.59 -9.58 11.98
N LEU A 112 6.53 -10.81 12.51
CA LEU A 112 6.22 -12.00 11.73
C LEU A 112 4.76 -11.99 11.25
N LEU A 113 3.83 -11.70 12.17
CA LEU A 113 2.40 -11.67 11.87
C LEU A 113 2.05 -10.56 10.87
N ASN A 114 2.63 -9.37 11.01
CA ASN A 114 2.43 -8.28 10.05
C ASN A 114 2.95 -8.66 8.66
N SER A 115 4.09 -9.35 8.58
CA SER A 115 4.64 -9.83 7.30
C SER A 115 3.71 -10.85 6.63
N ILE A 116 3.16 -11.79 7.40
CA ILE A 116 2.16 -12.76 6.92
C ILE A 116 0.89 -12.03 6.46
N ILE A 117 0.41 -11.06 7.22
CA ILE A 117 -0.78 -10.27 6.85
C ILE A 117 -0.53 -9.49 5.55
N PHE A 118 0.63 -8.87 5.37
CA PHE A 118 0.96 -8.20 4.11
C PHE A 118 0.98 -9.17 2.92
N LEU A 119 1.56 -10.36 3.10
CA LEU A 119 1.59 -11.39 2.06
C LEU A 119 0.16 -11.85 1.70
N LEU A 120 -0.65 -12.16 2.70
CA LEU A 120 -2.05 -12.55 2.52
C LEU A 120 -2.85 -11.44 1.85
N PHE A 121 -2.64 -10.19 2.25
CA PHE A 121 -3.29 -9.02 1.66
C PHE A 121 -2.98 -8.88 0.18
N GLU A 122 -1.70 -8.91 -0.20
CA GLU A 122 -1.28 -8.85 -1.59
C GLU A 122 -1.81 -10.03 -2.40
N PHE A 123 -1.78 -11.24 -1.82
CA PHE A 123 -2.33 -12.44 -2.45
C PHE A 123 -3.84 -12.35 -2.67
N LEU A 124 -4.62 -11.95 -1.66
CA LEU A 124 -6.07 -11.81 -1.77
C LEU A 124 -6.46 -10.77 -2.80
N ARG A 125 -5.71 -9.68 -2.93
CA ARG A 125 -5.91 -8.67 -3.98
C ARG A 125 -5.72 -9.22 -5.40
N THR A 126 -5.07 -10.38 -5.56
CA THR A 126 -4.97 -11.07 -6.85
C THR A 126 -6.08 -12.06 -7.14
N LYS A 127 -6.96 -12.34 -6.18
CA LYS A 127 -7.99 -13.39 -6.27
C LYS A 127 -9.40 -12.80 -6.11
N GLY A 128 -10.38 -13.51 -6.67
CA GLY A 128 -11.80 -13.22 -6.50
C GLY A 128 -12.37 -12.12 -7.42
N TYR A 129 -13.68 -11.91 -7.32
CA TYR A 129 -14.45 -10.97 -8.16
C TYR A 129 -14.08 -9.49 -7.95
N LEU A 130 -13.46 -9.16 -6.81
CA LEU A 130 -12.97 -7.82 -6.47
C LEU A 130 -11.44 -7.73 -6.55
N GLY A 131 -10.78 -8.73 -7.16
CA GLY A 131 -9.34 -8.74 -7.35
C GLY A 131 -8.91 -7.60 -8.29
N PHE A 132 -8.00 -6.76 -7.81
CA PHE A 132 -7.40 -5.69 -8.60
C PHE A 132 -5.90 -5.59 -8.30
N CYS A 133 -5.12 -6.27 -9.15
CA CYS A 133 -3.69 -6.50 -9.00
C CYS A 133 -2.81 -5.30 -9.41
N TYR A 134 -3.39 -4.13 -9.66
CA TYR A 134 -2.59 -2.97 -10.06
C TYR A 134 -1.84 -2.37 -8.86
N GLY A 135 -0.68 -1.77 -9.12
CA GLY A 135 0.12 -1.11 -8.08
C GLY A 135 0.76 -2.04 -7.06
N GLN A 136 0.89 -3.34 -7.36
CA GLN A 136 1.63 -4.26 -6.50
C GLN A 136 3.13 -3.98 -6.57
N ILE A 137 3.73 -3.83 -5.39
CA ILE A 137 5.13 -3.44 -5.25
C ILE A 137 6.07 -4.52 -5.80
N VAL A 138 5.68 -5.79 -5.77
CA VAL A 138 6.48 -6.90 -6.32
C VAL A 138 6.76 -6.69 -7.82
N TYR A 139 5.79 -6.17 -8.58
CA TYR A 139 5.99 -5.95 -10.01
C TYR A 139 7.02 -4.87 -10.34
N SER A 140 7.36 -3.98 -9.40
CA SER A 140 8.46 -3.01 -9.62
C SER A 140 9.82 -3.71 -9.84
N GLN A 141 9.99 -4.95 -9.36
CA GLN A 141 11.24 -5.70 -9.46
C GLN A 141 11.39 -6.48 -10.77
N TRP A 142 10.53 -6.23 -11.77
CA TRP A 142 10.47 -6.98 -13.03
C TRP A 142 11.79 -7.02 -13.84
N LYS A 143 12.69 -6.03 -13.64
CA LYS A 143 14.03 -6.01 -14.28
C LYS A 143 15.09 -6.80 -13.51
N MET A 144 14.83 -7.15 -12.25
CA MET A 144 15.78 -7.90 -11.42
C MET A 144 15.64 -9.40 -11.70
N ILE A 145 16.33 -9.88 -12.72
CA ILE A 145 16.23 -11.26 -13.23
C ILE A 145 16.40 -12.30 -12.11
N SER A 146 17.31 -12.06 -11.15
CA SER A 146 17.50 -12.97 -10.01
C SER A 146 16.25 -13.14 -9.16
N LEU A 147 15.46 -12.08 -8.95
CA LEU A 147 14.19 -12.14 -8.24
C LEU A 147 13.06 -12.68 -9.12
N VAL A 148 13.06 -12.36 -10.41
CA VAL A 148 12.05 -12.90 -11.34
C VAL A 148 12.16 -14.42 -11.46
N LYS A 149 13.38 -14.97 -11.38
CA LYS A 149 13.59 -16.42 -11.41
C LYS A 149 12.91 -17.15 -10.25
N THR A 150 12.79 -16.55 -9.06
CA THR A 150 12.09 -17.17 -7.94
C THR A 150 10.57 -17.21 -8.13
N ALA A 151 10.04 -16.43 -9.08
CA ALA A 151 8.61 -16.42 -9.42
C ALA A 151 8.24 -17.39 -10.55
N ARG A 152 9.23 -17.95 -11.28
CA ARG A 152 8.99 -19.02 -12.25
C ARG A 152 8.97 -20.35 -11.52
N ILE A 153 7.77 -20.90 -11.36
CA ILE A 153 7.54 -22.30 -10.98
C ILE A 153 7.72 -23.16 -12.24
#